data_AF-A0A2S7YE74-F1
#
_entry.id   AF-A0A2S7YE74-F1
#
_cell.length_a   1.000
_cell.length_b   1.000
_cell.length_c   1.000
_cell.angle_alpha   90.00
_cell.angle_beta   90.00
_cell.angle_gamma   90.00
#
_symmetry.space_group_name_H-M   'P 1'
#
loop_
_entity.id
_entity.type
_entity.pdbx_description
1 polymer ?
#
loop_
_entity_poly.entity_id
_entity_poly.type
_entity_poly.pdbx_seq_one_letter_code
_entity_poly.pdbx_strand_id
1 'polypeptide(L)'
;MSPTPPWPTPPAGTRAPHRVSVHSLPNELLDCILSQFDALSSIEKRFRDDASTIIDGYYAARGDRPSRQHPLKSLSLVCRRWRAAALPYLFRHVLWTFRRLEEPPAAAAAALGTRQGFEVLAFLKEHGLGAAVDSITLYVPCPEHLIDDPTELVGRFGLVQSATLAETTTATTTTRQGVDGVEGGEGDADSVVSSEMASLVLADVDGHTTWSNTWFWDLLFSVVDPLRLSILAAPVVLATMLSCKVYTRCQPLIMTRYHLLSVSRADRSSLPMALEGDDDDDDDDDDDADNDKDSAEPTLTTTDLHIPKGANLPCELFARRRWTALLANEGSSVSIYKTNAYGHTPPSPFLSLLDSHDPATRRFLRRHLHRFAYVAIMPMATHFFSILAALARLAPHRLAELFIQIMPRSVDLDHIRYHLDPDDTNIRFEGLDIQDLVLERDAIYGILFRSIFLPGPQPEWEPLRVFETGDADADTVAWAESVKAVRASTSCWDVAERGRFVRDLAREEARRRRETSSDPVMSSSCATL
;
A
#
# COMPACT_ATOMS: atom_id res chain seq x y z
N MET A 1 12.92 43.14 -45.53
CA MET A 1 13.11 41.68 -45.66
C MET A 1 14.27 41.45 -46.60
N SER A 2 15.45 41.13 -46.07
CA SER A 2 16.63 40.81 -46.88
C SER A 2 16.61 39.33 -47.23
N PRO A 3 16.78 38.94 -48.51
CA PRO A 3 16.79 37.53 -48.89
C PRO A 3 18.13 36.89 -48.49
N THR A 4 18.04 35.73 -47.85
CA THR A 4 19.15 34.86 -47.49
C THR A 4 19.92 34.43 -48.75
N PRO A 5 21.27 34.38 -48.75
CA PRO A 5 22.02 33.94 -49.91
C PRO A 5 21.85 32.42 -50.13
N PRO A 6 21.88 31.94 -51.39
CA PRO A 6 21.83 30.51 -51.69
C PRO A 6 23.11 29.81 -51.25
N TRP A 7 22.95 28.61 -50.68
CA TRP A 7 24.05 27.76 -50.25
C TRP A 7 24.91 27.32 -51.45
N PRO A 8 26.25 27.31 -51.33
CA PRO A 8 27.13 26.89 -52.42
C PRO A 8 26.93 25.40 -52.73
N THR A 9 26.77 25.09 -54.02
CA THR A 9 26.72 23.73 -54.54
C THR A 9 28.09 23.04 -54.38
N PRO A 10 28.14 21.82 -53.85
CA PRO A 10 29.40 21.10 -53.69
C PRO A 10 29.97 20.64 -55.04
N PRO A 11 31.30 20.58 -55.19
CA PRO A 11 31.96 20.20 -56.44
C PRO A 11 31.67 18.75 -56.84
N ALA A 12 31.48 18.56 -58.15
CA ALA A 12 31.25 17.26 -58.77
C ALA A 12 32.49 16.36 -58.60
N GLY A 13 32.36 15.32 -57.78
CA GLY A 13 33.42 14.32 -57.55
C GLY A 13 33.57 13.87 -56.10
N THR A 14 33.02 14.60 -55.13
CA THR A 14 32.98 14.15 -53.74
C THR A 14 31.90 13.08 -53.55
N ARG A 15 32.32 11.83 -53.32
CA ARG A 15 31.44 10.74 -52.89
C ARG A 15 30.63 11.27 -51.70
N ALA A 16 29.30 11.36 -51.84
CA ALA A 16 28.44 11.92 -50.81
C ALA A 16 28.79 11.27 -49.46
N PRO A 17 29.01 12.05 -48.37
CA PRO A 17 29.25 11.46 -47.07
C PRO A 17 28.13 10.47 -46.80
N HIS A 18 28.48 9.23 -46.43
CA HIS A 18 27.49 8.21 -46.07
C HIS A 18 26.54 8.87 -45.08
N ARG A 19 25.31 9.18 -45.52
CA ARG A 19 24.28 9.70 -44.64
C ARG A 19 23.95 8.55 -43.71
N VAL A 20 24.56 8.55 -42.54
CA VAL A 20 24.23 7.66 -41.43
C VAL A 20 22.77 7.97 -41.10
N SER A 21 21.88 7.14 -41.61
CA SER A 21 20.47 7.23 -41.29
C SER A 21 20.31 6.91 -39.80
N VAL A 22 19.35 7.55 -39.13
CA VAL A 22 18.98 7.24 -37.75
C VAL A 22 18.68 5.72 -37.56
N HIS A 23 18.34 5.02 -38.64
CA HIS A 23 18.15 3.56 -38.66
C HIS A 23 19.44 2.75 -38.54
N SER A 24 20.61 3.35 -38.75
CA SER A 24 21.93 2.71 -38.71
C SER A 24 22.69 2.90 -37.40
N LEU A 25 22.11 3.59 -36.41
CA LEU A 25 22.70 3.71 -35.07
C LEU A 25 22.84 2.33 -34.41
N PRO A 26 23.91 2.02 -33.65
CA PRO A 26 24.00 0.83 -32.79
C PRO A 26 22.93 0.82 -31.69
N ASN A 27 22.60 -0.36 -31.15
CA ASN A 27 21.58 -0.50 -30.10
C ASN A 27 21.98 0.23 -28.82
N GLU A 28 23.27 0.25 -28.51
CA GLU A 28 23.88 0.92 -27.35
C GLU A 28 23.67 2.44 -27.43
N LEU A 29 23.78 3.02 -28.63
CA LEU A 29 23.51 4.45 -28.81
C LEU A 29 22.02 4.76 -28.73
N LEU A 30 21.16 3.87 -29.25
CA LEU A 30 19.71 4.03 -29.09
C LEU A 30 19.31 3.97 -27.62
N ASP A 31 19.86 3.03 -26.87
CA ASP A 31 19.62 2.88 -25.44
C ASP A 31 20.13 4.09 -24.64
N CYS A 32 21.34 4.55 -24.94
CA CYS A 32 21.91 5.77 -24.37
C CYS A 32 21.02 7.00 -24.67
N ILE A 33 20.50 7.15 -25.88
CA ILE A 33 19.59 8.25 -26.23
C ILE A 33 18.27 8.12 -25.45
N LEU A 34 17.65 6.94 -25.44
CA LEU A 34 16.34 6.71 -24.82
C LEU A 34 16.40 6.88 -23.30
N SER A 35 17.46 6.43 -22.65
CA SER A 35 17.68 6.62 -21.21
C SER A 35 17.73 8.09 -20.79
N GLN A 36 18.16 9.02 -21.66
CA GLN A 36 18.10 10.46 -21.36
C GLN A 36 16.67 11.01 -21.28
N PHE A 37 15.71 10.30 -21.86
CA PHE A 37 14.29 10.64 -21.83
C PHE A 37 13.50 9.79 -20.83
N ASP A 38 14.17 8.87 -20.14
CA ASP A 38 13.58 8.09 -19.07
C ASP A 38 13.36 8.99 -17.85
N ALA A 39 12.19 8.84 -17.23
CA ALA A 39 11.77 9.68 -16.13
C ALA A 39 11.22 8.82 -15.01
N LEU A 40 11.55 9.20 -13.77
CA LEU A 40 10.95 8.58 -12.60
C LEU A 40 9.42 8.68 -12.66
N SER A 41 8.76 7.67 -12.12
CA SER A 41 7.31 7.62 -11.95
C SER A 41 6.76 8.93 -11.37
N SER A 42 5.86 9.57 -12.12
CA SER A 42 5.21 10.82 -11.71
C SER A 42 4.10 10.60 -10.68
N ILE A 43 3.51 9.40 -10.66
CA ILE A 43 2.46 9.01 -9.70
C ILE A 43 3.05 8.65 -8.34
N GLU A 44 4.19 7.95 -8.30
CA GLU A 44 4.82 7.51 -7.04
C GLU A 44 5.24 8.68 -6.13
N LYS A 45 5.61 9.81 -6.72
CA LYS A 45 5.93 11.04 -5.97
C LYS A 45 4.76 11.56 -5.13
N ARG A 46 3.53 11.19 -5.51
CA ARG A 46 2.28 11.60 -4.88
C ARG A 46 1.73 10.60 -3.87
N PHE A 47 2.41 9.47 -3.64
CA PHE A 47 1.92 8.43 -2.72
C PHE A 47 1.77 8.87 -1.26
N ARG A 48 2.36 10.02 -0.90
CA ARG A 48 2.23 10.66 0.42
C ARG A 48 1.27 11.86 0.42
N ASP A 49 0.65 12.17 -0.71
CA ASP A 49 -0.43 13.14 -0.82
C ASP A 49 -1.75 12.49 -0.38
N ASP A 50 -2.84 13.25 -0.34
CA ASP A 50 -4.17 12.67 -0.13
C ASP A 50 -4.49 11.66 -1.23
N ALA A 51 -4.73 10.40 -0.85
CA ALA A 51 -5.03 9.30 -1.76
C ALA A 51 -6.17 9.63 -2.74
N SER A 52 -7.14 10.44 -2.32
CA SER A 52 -8.26 10.87 -3.16
C SER A 52 -7.85 11.76 -4.33
N THR A 53 -6.71 12.46 -4.20
CA THR A 53 -6.22 13.46 -5.16
C THR A 53 -5.11 12.95 -6.07
N ILE A 54 -4.56 11.76 -5.80
CA ILE A 54 -3.38 11.23 -6.51
C ILE A 54 -3.61 11.15 -8.02
N ILE A 55 -4.75 10.57 -8.42
CA ILE A 55 -5.08 10.32 -9.83
C ILE A 55 -5.47 11.62 -10.55
N ASP A 56 -6.26 12.47 -9.89
CA ASP A 56 -6.63 13.77 -10.43
C ASP A 56 -5.39 14.65 -10.62
N GLY A 57 -4.50 14.68 -9.63
CA GLY A 57 -3.22 15.36 -9.70
C GLY A 57 -2.27 14.77 -10.74
N TYR A 58 -2.34 13.46 -11.00
CA TYR A 58 -1.60 12.81 -12.09
C TYR A 58 -2.14 13.23 -13.46
N TYR A 59 -3.46 13.21 -13.68
CA TYR A 59 -4.06 13.64 -14.94
C TYR A 59 -3.92 15.15 -15.18
N ALA A 60 -4.07 15.97 -14.14
CA ALA A 60 -3.87 17.42 -14.22
C ALA A 60 -2.42 17.77 -14.59
N ALA A 61 -1.44 17.10 -13.98
CA ALA A 61 -0.03 17.28 -14.33
C ALA A 61 0.29 16.81 -15.76
N ARG A 62 -0.52 15.90 -16.31
CA ARG A 62 -0.36 15.37 -17.67
C ARG A 62 -0.84 16.32 -18.76
N GLY A 63 -1.78 17.23 -18.46
CA GLY A 63 -2.17 18.36 -19.31
C GLY A 63 -2.66 18.05 -20.74
N ASP A 64 -3.29 19.03 -21.37
CA ASP A 64 -3.94 18.95 -22.69
C ASP A 64 -2.97 19.13 -23.89
N ARG A 65 -1.65 18.89 -23.70
CA ARG A 65 -0.60 19.12 -24.71
C ARG A 65 0.22 17.85 -25.01
N PRO A 66 -0.30 16.95 -25.87
CA PRO A 66 0.17 15.57 -25.98
C PRO A 66 1.57 15.36 -26.60
N SER A 67 2.15 16.34 -27.32
CA SER A 67 3.35 16.10 -28.14
C SER A 67 4.68 16.58 -27.55
N ARG A 68 4.69 17.54 -26.61
CA ARG A 68 5.94 18.04 -25.99
C ARG A 68 6.28 17.41 -24.64
N GLN A 69 5.32 16.75 -23.99
CA GLN A 69 5.48 16.23 -22.62
C GLN A 69 5.83 14.73 -22.56
N HIS A 70 5.84 14.04 -23.71
CA HIS A 70 6.13 12.60 -23.77
C HIS A 70 7.18 12.28 -24.85
N PRO A 71 8.45 12.64 -24.60
CA PRO A 71 9.53 12.45 -25.57
C PRO A 71 9.68 10.98 -25.98
N LEU A 72 9.68 10.04 -25.03
CA LEU A 72 9.76 8.60 -25.32
C LEU A 72 8.62 8.11 -26.24
N LYS A 73 7.40 8.60 -26.01
CA LYS A 73 6.25 8.22 -26.86
C LYS A 73 6.43 8.75 -28.28
N SER A 74 6.90 9.98 -28.43
CA SER A 74 7.20 10.58 -29.73
C SER A 74 8.33 9.85 -30.46
N LEU A 75 9.39 9.48 -29.73
CA LEU A 75 10.52 8.70 -30.26
C LEU A 75 10.09 7.30 -30.72
N SER A 76 9.15 6.68 -30.02
CA SER A 76 8.59 5.38 -30.41
C SER A 76 7.87 5.39 -31.77
N LEU A 77 7.47 6.57 -32.28
CA LEU A 77 6.79 6.73 -33.56
C LEU A 77 7.75 6.90 -34.75
N VAL A 78 9.06 7.06 -34.51
CA VAL A 78 10.06 7.31 -35.56
C VAL A 78 10.17 6.12 -36.53
N CYS A 79 10.38 4.91 -36.00
CA CYS A 79 10.31 3.68 -36.78
C CYS A 79 10.13 2.45 -35.87
N ARG A 80 9.89 1.27 -36.47
CA ARG A 80 9.71 0.02 -35.73
C ARG A 80 10.87 -0.32 -34.78
N ARG A 81 12.11 -0.03 -35.18
CA ARG A 81 13.30 -0.28 -34.35
C ARG A 81 13.34 0.64 -33.12
N TRP A 82 13.06 1.93 -33.31
CA TRP A 82 12.96 2.89 -32.22
C TRP A 82 11.79 2.56 -31.28
N ARG A 83 10.66 2.11 -31.84
CA ARG A 83 9.54 1.60 -31.05
C ARG A 83 9.97 0.44 -30.16
N ALA A 84 10.57 -0.60 -30.74
CA ALA A 84 11.02 -1.77 -30.00
C ALA A 84 12.02 -1.41 -28.87
N ALA A 85 12.97 -0.50 -29.14
CA ALA A 85 13.92 -0.03 -28.15
C ALA A 85 13.28 0.87 -27.07
N ALA A 86 12.24 1.63 -27.40
CA ALA A 86 11.55 2.53 -26.46
C ALA A 86 10.52 1.81 -25.57
N LEU A 87 10.02 0.64 -25.96
CA LEU A 87 8.98 -0.07 -25.21
C LEU A 87 9.37 -0.37 -23.75
N PRO A 88 10.58 -0.89 -23.44
CA PRO A 88 11.00 -1.12 -22.06
C PRO A 88 10.88 0.15 -21.18
N TYR A 89 11.30 1.30 -21.71
CA TYR A 89 11.23 2.58 -21.01
C TYR A 89 9.78 3.07 -20.85
N LEU A 90 8.95 2.92 -21.88
CA LEU A 90 7.54 3.33 -21.84
C LEU A 90 6.69 2.53 -20.85
N PHE A 91 7.05 1.26 -20.61
CA PHE A 91 6.34 0.35 -19.72
C PHE A 91 7.10 0.10 -18.40
N ARG A 92 8.11 0.92 -18.09
CA ARG A 92 8.86 0.83 -16.83
C ARG A 92 7.97 1.05 -15.61
N HIS A 93 7.03 1.98 -15.73
CA HIS A 93 6.08 2.36 -14.67
C HIS A 93 4.66 2.23 -15.23
N VAL A 94 3.99 1.12 -14.91
CA VAL A 94 2.67 0.77 -15.46
C VAL A 94 1.57 1.25 -14.52
N LEU A 95 0.63 2.05 -15.05
CA LEU A 95 -0.65 2.32 -14.41
C LEU A 95 -1.71 1.45 -15.09
N TRP A 96 -2.23 0.45 -14.36
CA TRP A 96 -3.30 -0.42 -14.84
C TRP A 96 -4.61 -0.05 -14.16
N THR A 97 -5.53 0.50 -14.96
CA THR A 97 -6.86 0.92 -14.50
C THR A 97 -7.90 -0.10 -14.93
N PHE A 98 -8.68 -0.61 -13.99
CA PHE A 98 -9.79 -1.51 -14.27
C PHE A 98 -10.88 -1.32 -13.21
N ARG A 99 -12.15 -1.45 -13.61
CA ARG A 99 -13.28 -1.41 -12.67
C ARG A 99 -13.50 -2.75 -11.99
N ARG A 100 -13.46 -3.82 -12.79
CA ARG A 100 -13.79 -5.18 -12.39
C ARG A 100 -12.94 -6.17 -13.19
N LEU A 101 -12.35 -7.15 -12.52
CA LEU A 101 -11.73 -8.31 -13.14
C LEU A 101 -12.32 -9.57 -12.51
N GLU A 102 -12.80 -10.46 -13.36
CA GLU A 102 -13.35 -11.74 -12.92
C GLU A 102 -12.31 -12.85 -13.07
N GLU A 103 -12.33 -13.81 -12.15
CA GLU A 103 -11.53 -15.01 -12.29
C GLU A 103 -11.82 -15.71 -13.63
N PRO A 104 -10.80 -16.06 -14.41
CA PRO A 104 -10.99 -16.80 -15.65
C PRO A 104 -11.37 -18.25 -15.36
N PRO A 105 -12.36 -18.82 -16.07
CA PRO A 105 -12.60 -20.26 -15.99
C PRO A 105 -11.31 -21.01 -16.41
N ALA A 106 -11.06 -22.17 -15.79
CA ALA A 106 -9.77 -22.88 -15.90
C ALA A 106 -9.29 -23.10 -17.35
N ALA A 107 -10.22 -23.34 -18.30
CA ALA A 107 -9.89 -23.50 -19.73
C ALA A 107 -9.43 -22.21 -20.43
N ALA A 108 -9.81 -21.03 -19.92
CA ALA A 108 -9.52 -19.71 -20.48
C ALA A 108 -8.31 -19.02 -19.84
N ALA A 109 -7.86 -19.45 -18.66
CA ALA A 109 -6.69 -18.89 -17.97
C ALA A 109 -5.40 -18.94 -18.82
N ALA A 110 -5.31 -19.90 -19.75
CA ALA A 110 -4.18 -20.02 -20.68
C ALA A 110 -4.13 -18.90 -21.75
N ALA A 111 -5.24 -18.22 -22.04
CA ALA A 111 -5.37 -17.24 -23.12
C ALA A 111 -5.63 -15.82 -22.58
N LEU A 112 -4.60 -15.18 -21.99
CA LEU A 112 -4.69 -13.78 -21.53
C LEU A 112 -5.17 -12.78 -22.60
N GLY A 113 -4.86 -13.03 -23.87
CA GLY A 113 -5.04 -12.06 -24.96
C GLY A 113 -6.47 -11.86 -25.46
N THR A 114 -7.42 -12.71 -25.07
CA THR A 114 -8.80 -12.69 -25.60
C THR A 114 -9.84 -12.14 -24.62
N ARG A 115 -9.45 -11.73 -23.40
CA ARG A 115 -10.41 -11.36 -22.35
C ARG A 115 -10.31 -9.89 -21.96
N GLN A 116 -11.48 -9.26 -21.88
CA GLN A 116 -11.64 -7.87 -21.48
C GLN A 116 -11.00 -7.63 -20.11
N GLY A 117 -10.21 -6.57 -19.99
CA GLY A 117 -9.55 -6.12 -18.76
C GLY A 117 -8.10 -6.58 -18.59
N PHE A 118 -7.65 -7.63 -19.28
CA PHE A 118 -6.28 -8.18 -19.17
C PHE A 118 -5.34 -7.74 -20.32
N GLU A 119 -5.75 -6.77 -21.13
CA GLU A 119 -5.03 -6.33 -22.33
C GLU A 119 -3.61 -5.83 -22.00
N VAL A 120 -3.45 -5.18 -20.84
CA VAL A 120 -2.14 -4.71 -20.37
C VAL A 120 -1.19 -5.89 -20.13
N LEU A 121 -1.64 -6.93 -19.43
CA LEU A 121 -0.80 -8.11 -19.17
C LEU A 121 -0.55 -8.90 -20.45
N ALA A 122 -1.55 -9.05 -21.33
CA ALA A 122 -1.38 -9.69 -22.62
C ALA A 122 -0.31 -8.96 -23.46
N PHE A 123 -0.38 -7.63 -23.53
CA PHE A 123 0.59 -6.79 -24.23
C PHE A 123 2.00 -6.93 -23.65
N LEU A 124 2.14 -6.88 -22.32
CA LEU A 124 3.44 -7.04 -21.65
C LEU A 124 4.06 -8.42 -21.93
N LYS A 125 3.24 -9.47 -21.94
CA LYS A 125 3.65 -10.84 -22.24
C LYS A 125 4.06 -10.99 -23.71
N GLU A 126 3.23 -10.53 -24.64
CA GLU A 126 3.46 -10.61 -26.09
C GLU A 126 4.77 -9.92 -26.51
N HIS A 127 5.08 -8.78 -25.88
CA HIS A 127 6.28 -8.00 -26.17
C HIS A 127 7.48 -8.32 -25.27
N GLY A 128 7.38 -9.30 -24.38
CA GLY A 128 8.48 -9.69 -23.49
C GLY A 128 8.93 -8.58 -22.52
N LEU A 129 8.00 -7.71 -22.11
CA LEU A 129 8.29 -6.51 -21.32
C LEU A 129 8.27 -6.75 -19.80
N GLY A 130 7.95 -7.96 -19.34
CA GLY A 130 7.81 -8.28 -17.92
C GLY A 130 9.02 -7.91 -17.06
N ALA A 131 10.23 -8.12 -17.59
CA ALA A 131 11.49 -7.76 -16.92
C ALA A 131 11.78 -6.24 -16.92
N ALA A 132 11.13 -5.47 -17.79
CA ALA A 132 11.30 -4.02 -17.86
C ALA A 132 10.37 -3.26 -16.91
N VAL A 133 9.29 -3.90 -16.43
CA VAL A 133 8.34 -3.29 -15.48
C VAL A 133 8.99 -3.22 -14.11
N ASP A 134 9.36 -2.02 -13.66
CA ASP A 134 9.89 -1.77 -12.32
C ASP A 134 8.76 -1.51 -11.32
N SER A 135 7.71 -0.81 -11.74
CA SER A 135 6.54 -0.59 -10.88
C SER A 135 5.23 -0.79 -11.61
N ILE A 136 4.25 -1.33 -10.88
CA ILE A 136 2.86 -1.43 -11.32
C ILE A 136 1.92 -0.84 -10.27
N THR A 137 1.09 0.10 -10.70
CA THR A 137 0.00 0.67 -9.89
C THR A 137 -1.33 0.20 -10.44
N LEU A 138 -2.07 -0.54 -9.61
CA LEU A 138 -3.45 -0.95 -9.86
C LEU A 138 -4.36 0.17 -9.36
N TYR A 139 -5.19 0.71 -10.24
CA TYR A 139 -6.18 1.73 -9.90
C TYR A 139 -7.58 1.21 -10.18
N VAL A 140 -8.41 1.15 -9.15
CA VAL A 140 -9.82 0.75 -9.25
C VAL A 140 -10.70 1.99 -9.08
N PRO A 141 -11.20 2.60 -10.18
CA PRO A 141 -12.03 3.78 -10.09
C PRO A 141 -13.42 3.42 -9.56
N CYS A 142 -13.82 4.08 -8.47
CA CYS A 142 -15.14 3.94 -7.86
C CYS A 142 -15.97 5.22 -8.13
N PRO A 143 -17.23 5.07 -8.59
CA PRO A 143 -18.15 6.20 -8.74
C PRO A 143 -18.36 6.92 -7.42
N GLU A 144 -18.39 8.26 -7.45
CA GLU A 144 -18.56 9.10 -6.26
C GLU A 144 -19.81 8.74 -5.44
N HIS A 145 -20.93 8.53 -6.13
CA HIS A 145 -22.22 8.22 -5.50
C HIS A 145 -22.29 6.83 -4.84
N LEU A 146 -21.29 5.96 -5.04
CA LEU A 146 -21.23 4.63 -4.43
C LEU A 146 -20.19 4.54 -3.30
N ILE A 147 -19.47 5.62 -3.00
CA ILE A 147 -18.47 5.61 -1.90
C ILE A 147 -19.17 5.39 -0.54
N ASP A 148 -20.41 5.88 -0.44
CA ASP A 148 -21.20 5.84 0.79
C ASP A 148 -21.91 4.51 0.99
N ASP A 149 -21.96 3.65 -0.03
CA ASP A 149 -22.57 2.33 0.06
C ASP A 149 -21.53 1.23 -0.18
N PRO A 150 -20.86 0.75 0.87
CA PRO A 150 -19.90 -0.33 0.74
C PRO A 150 -20.53 -1.63 0.21
N THR A 151 -21.85 -1.84 0.34
CA THR A 151 -22.50 -3.06 -0.16
C THR A 151 -22.55 -3.11 -1.68
N GLU A 152 -22.70 -1.93 -2.30
CA GLU A 152 -22.70 -1.76 -3.75
C GLU A 152 -21.29 -1.89 -4.34
N LEU A 153 -20.24 -1.69 -3.53
CA LEU A 153 -18.86 -1.84 -3.97
C LEU A 153 -18.39 -3.31 -3.92
N VAL A 154 -18.79 -4.05 -2.88
CA VAL A 154 -18.39 -5.45 -2.69
C VAL A 154 -18.98 -6.33 -3.78
N GLY A 155 -18.12 -7.10 -4.46
CA GLY A 155 -18.52 -8.02 -5.52
C GLY A 155 -18.81 -7.37 -6.88
N ARG A 156 -18.79 -6.03 -6.98
CA ARG A 156 -18.95 -5.29 -8.25
C ARG A 156 -17.66 -4.64 -8.74
N PHE A 157 -16.76 -4.27 -7.82
CA PHE A 157 -15.51 -3.60 -8.13
C PHE A 157 -14.28 -4.39 -7.67
N GLY A 158 -13.15 -4.15 -8.32
CA GLY A 158 -11.88 -4.82 -8.02
C GLY A 158 -11.81 -6.23 -8.61
N LEU A 159 -11.38 -7.19 -7.80
CA LEU A 159 -11.22 -8.59 -8.20
C LEU A 159 -12.46 -9.36 -7.73
N VAL A 160 -13.20 -9.99 -8.63
CA VAL A 160 -14.50 -10.65 -8.33
C VAL A 160 -14.41 -12.14 -8.63
N GLN A 161 -15.03 -12.95 -7.77
CA GLN A 161 -15.10 -14.40 -7.94
C GLN A 161 -15.96 -14.79 -9.15
N SER A 162 -15.61 -15.89 -9.83
CA SER A 162 -16.43 -16.42 -10.94
C SER A 162 -17.82 -16.85 -10.42
N ALA A 163 -18.88 -16.45 -11.14
CA ALA A 163 -20.27 -16.73 -10.78
C ALA A 163 -20.57 -18.23 -10.56
N THR A 164 -19.81 -19.13 -11.19
CA THR A 164 -19.94 -20.59 -11.05
C THR A 164 -19.65 -21.12 -9.64
N LEU A 165 -18.90 -20.41 -8.80
CA LEU A 165 -18.60 -20.85 -7.43
C LEU A 165 -19.61 -20.32 -6.39
N ALA A 166 -20.27 -19.19 -6.69
CA ALA A 166 -21.21 -18.54 -5.77
C ALA A 166 -22.44 -19.41 -5.45
N GLU A 167 -22.87 -20.26 -6.40
CA GLU A 167 -24.00 -21.18 -6.21
C GLU A 167 -23.69 -22.34 -5.25
N THR A 168 -22.41 -22.71 -5.10
CA THR A 168 -22.03 -23.87 -4.26
C THR A 168 -21.92 -23.49 -2.78
N THR A 169 -21.55 -22.24 -2.47
CA THR A 169 -21.44 -21.77 -1.07
C THR A 169 -22.81 -21.53 -0.42
N THR A 170 -23.85 -21.23 -1.21
CA THR A 170 -25.22 -20.98 -0.72
C THR A 170 -26.02 -22.24 -0.39
N ALA A 171 -25.60 -23.41 -0.90
CA ALA A 171 -26.32 -24.67 -0.68
C ALA A 171 -26.18 -25.23 0.75
N THR A 172 -25.20 -24.78 1.53
CA THR A 172 -24.91 -25.33 2.86
C THR A 172 -25.60 -24.58 4.02
N THR A 173 -26.32 -23.48 3.75
CA THR A 173 -26.90 -22.65 4.84
C THR A 173 -28.42 -22.43 4.73
N THR A 174 -29.09 -22.96 3.71
CA THR A 174 -30.54 -22.73 3.54
C THR A 174 -31.35 -24.01 3.75
N THR A 175 -31.53 -24.40 5.02
CA THR A 175 -32.60 -25.33 5.41
C THR A 175 -33.53 -24.64 6.41
N ARG A 176 -34.52 -23.89 5.93
CA ARG A 176 -35.94 -23.92 6.40
C ARG A 176 -36.79 -22.78 5.84
N GLN A 177 -38.02 -23.18 5.50
CA GLN A 177 -39.24 -22.40 5.28
C GLN A 177 -39.39 -21.60 3.99
N GLY A 178 -40.10 -22.22 3.04
CA GLY A 178 -40.85 -21.49 2.02
C GLY A 178 -42.26 -21.14 2.51
N VAL A 179 -42.84 -20.09 1.91
CA VAL A 179 -44.24 -19.97 1.47
C VAL A 179 -44.28 -18.99 0.29
N ASP A 180 -45.10 -19.34 -0.71
CA ASP A 180 -45.28 -18.79 -2.07
C ASP A 180 -45.76 -17.32 -2.20
N GLY A 181 -45.53 -16.72 -3.38
CA GLY A 181 -46.21 -15.49 -3.84
C GLY A 181 -45.81 -14.88 -5.19
N VAL A 182 -46.15 -15.53 -6.31
CA VAL A 182 -46.65 -15.04 -7.64
C VAL A 182 -46.23 -13.67 -8.26
N GLU A 183 -45.58 -13.79 -9.43
CA GLU A 183 -45.64 -13.08 -10.75
C GLU A 183 -45.59 -11.54 -10.93
N GLY A 184 -44.68 -11.12 -11.82
CA GLY A 184 -45.05 -10.36 -13.04
C GLY A 184 -44.31 -9.05 -13.33
N GLY A 185 -43.39 -9.05 -14.30
CA GLY A 185 -42.88 -7.81 -14.92
C GLY A 185 -41.62 -7.99 -15.77
N GLU A 186 -41.78 -7.97 -17.10
CA GLU A 186 -40.68 -7.86 -18.08
C GLU A 186 -40.05 -6.45 -18.05
N GLY A 187 -38.72 -6.36 -17.92
CA GLY A 187 -37.98 -5.09 -18.07
C GLY A 187 -36.46 -5.24 -17.84
N ASP A 188 -35.69 -4.99 -18.89
CA ASP A 188 -34.23 -4.76 -18.98
C ASP A 188 -33.23 -5.69 -18.28
N ALA A 189 -32.57 -6.49 -19.13
CA ALA A 189 -31.40 -7.31 -18.80
C ALA A 189 -30.13 -6.45 -18.65
N ASP A 190 -29.99 -5.77 -17.51
CA ASP A 190 -28.67 -5.40 -16.94
C ASP A 190 -28.72 -5.08 -15.43
N SER A 191 -29.78 -5.50 -14.73
CA SER A 191 -30.08 -5.00 -13.38
C SER A 191 -30.69 -6.07 -12.45
N VAL A 192 -30.09 -7.24 -12.30
CA VAL A 192 -30.46 -8.13 -11.17
C VAL A 192 -29.26 -8.98 -10.72
N VAL A 193 -28.32 -8.38 -10.01
CA VAL A 193 -27.70 -9.09 -8.87
C VAL A 193 -28.47 -8.59 -7.66
N SER A 194 -29.45 -9.39 -7.23
CA SER A 194 -30.47 -9.02 -6.25
C SER A 194 -29.88 -8.37 -5.00
N SER A 195 -30.45 -7.21 -4.64
CA SER A 195 -30.25 -6.48 -3.38
C SER A 195 -30.39 -7.38 -2.12
N GLU A 196 -31.03 -8.56 -2.23
CA GLU A 196 -31.07 -9.57 -1.17
C GLU A 196 -29.71 -10.26 -0.90
N MET A 197 -28.86 -10.51 -1.91
CA MET A 197 -27.49 -11.00 -1.65
C MET A 197 -26.64 -9.92 -0.98
N ALA A 198 -26.81 -8.65 -1.35
CA ALA A 198 -26.09 -7.52 -0.74
C ALA A 198 -26.57 -7.23 0.71
N SER A 199 -27.86 -7.44 1.00
CA SER A 199 -28.42 -7.26 2.35
C SER A 199 -28.01 -8.36 3.34
N LEU A 200 -27.77 -9.58 2.88
CA LEU A 200 -27.20 -10.67 3.71
C LEU A 200 -25.68 -10.53 3.92
N VAL A 201 -25.00 -9.68 3.15
CA VAL A 201 -23.52 -9.49 3.17
C VAL A 201 -23.03 -8.59 4.30
N LEU A 202 -23.92 -7.89 5.02
CA LEU A 202 -23.58 -7.10 6.22
C LEU A 202 -24.34 -7.52 7.50
N ALA A 203 -25.10 -8.61 7.46
CA ALA A 203 -25.88 -9.05 8.62
C ALA A 203 -25.02 -9.67 9.73
N ASP A 204 -23.75 -9.98 9.45
CA ASP A 204 -22.85 -10.49 10.47
C ASP A 204 -22.15 -9.33 11.18
N VAL A 205 -22.08 -9.42 12.50
CA VAL A 205 -21.47 -8.43 13.40
C VAL A 205 -19.97 -8.20 13.09
N ASP A 206 -19.39 -8.99 12.18
CA ASP A 206 -17.96 -9.17 11.93
C ASP A 206 -17.46 -8.80 10.50
N GLY A 207 -18.20 -7.98 9.75
CA GLY A 207 -17.72 -7.34 8.50
C GLY A 207 -18.25 -7.92 7.18
N HIS A 208 -17.75 -7.42 6.04
CA HIS A 208 -18.23 -7.79 4.70
C HIS A 208 -17.69 -9.13 4.18
N THR A 209 -18.30 -9.68 3.12
CA THR A 209 -17.79 -10.86 2.41
C THR A 209 -16.43 -10.57 1.74
N THR A 210 -15.56 -11.57 1.75
CA THR A 210 -14.23 -11.52 1.14
C THR A 210 -13.89 -12.90 0.55
N TRP A 211 -12.96 -12.96 -0.41
CA TRP A 211 -12.54 -14.19 -1.09
C TRP A 211 -11.05 -14.18 -1.35
N SER A 212 -10.49 -15.36 -1.66
CA SER A 212 -9.10 -15.47 -2.07
C SER A 212 -8.90 -14.89 -3.46
N ASN A 213 -7.85 -14.08 -3.62
CA ASN A 213 -7.42 -13.52 -4.90
C ASN A 213 -6.11 -14.13 -5.41
N THR A 214 -5.75 -15.33 -4.93
CA THR A 214 -4.56 -16.07 -5.37
C THR A 214 -4.45 -16.15 -6.89
N TRP A 215 -5.56 -16.43 -7.59
CA TRP A 215 -5.58 -16.51 -9.06
C TRP A 215 -5.02 -15.25 -9.74
N PHE A 216 -5.32 -14.07 -9.19
CA PHE A 216 -4.92 -12.79 -9.78
C PHE A 216 -3.44 -12.53 -9.53
N TRP A 217 -2.98 -12.76 -8.29
CA TRP A 217 -1.57 -12.59 -7.93
C TRP A 217 -0.67 -13.54 -8.71
N ASP A 218 -1.10 -14.79 -8.88
CA ASP A 218 -0.40 -15.80 -9.69
C ASP A 218 -0.32 -15.36 -11.15
N LEU A 219 -1.44 -14.91 -11.71
CA LEU A 219 -1.50 -14.42 -13.08
C LEU A 219 -0.59 -13.20 -13.28
N LEU A 220 -0.69 -12.20 -12.40
CA LEU A 220 0.11 -10.97 -12.47
C LEU A 220 1.61 -11.31 -12.41
N PHE A 221 2.03 -12.08 -11.40
CA PHE A 221 3.42 -12.43 -11.18
C PHE A 221 4.00 -13.46 -12.17
N SER A 222 3.14 -14.11 -12.97
CA SER A 222 3.58 -14.91 -14.13
C SER A 222 4.00 -14.05 -15.32
N VAL A 223 3.58 -12.78 -15.36
CA VAL A 223 3.86 -11.85 -16.46
C VAL A 223 4.89 -10.81 -16.07
N VAL A 224 4.80 -10.26 -14.85
CA VAL A 224 5.68 -9.19 -14.37
C VAL A 224 6.39 -9.57 -13.08
N ASP A 225 7.58 -9.00 -12.88
CA ASP A 225 8.34 -9.15 -11.64
C ASP A 225 8.74 -7.79 -11.05
N PRO A 226 7.77 -6.98 -10.59
CA PRO A 226 8.02 -5.59 -10.24
C PRO A 226 8.89 -5.45 -8.98
N LEU A 227 9.57 -4.31 -8.87
CA LEU A 227 10.22 -3.82 -7.65
C LEU A 227 9.22 -3.12 -6.72
N ARG A 228 8.12 -2.59 -7.27
CA ARG A 228 7.04 -1.96 -6.53
C ARG A 228 5.67 -2.35 -7.07
N LEU A 229 4.77 -2.73 -6.16
CA LEU A 229 3.35 -2.90 -6.45
C LEU A 229 2.54 -1.91 -5.61
N SER A 230 1.55 -1.29 -6.21
CA SER A 230 0.68 -0.32 -5.55
C SER A 230 -0.78 -0.58 -5.91
N ILE A 231 -1.69 -0.43 -4.96
CA ILE A 231 -3.13 -0.58 -5.14
C ILE A 231 -3.79 0.69 -4.61
N LEU A 232 -4.50 1.39 -5.48
CA LEU A 232 -5.31 2.55 -5.15
C LEU A 232 -6.78 2.20 -5.44
N ALA A 233 -7.57 2.07 -4.38
CA ALA A 233 -8.97 1.66 -4.45
C ALA A 233 -9.76 2.16 -3.24
N ALA A 234 -11.09 2.13 -3.32
CA ALA A 234 -11.93 2.42 -2.15
C ALA A 234 -11.57 1.46 -1.00
N PRO A 235 -11.70 1.85 0.28
CA PRO A 235 -11.22 1.05 1.41
C PRO A 235 -11.72 -0.40 1.38
N VAL A 236 -13.01 -0.57 1.11
CA VAL A 236 -13.68 -1.86 1.02
C VAL A 236 -13.15 -2.72 -0.15
N VAL A 237 -12.89 -2.10 -1.30
CA VAL A 237 -12.36 -2.78 -2.50
C VAL A 237 -10.89 -3.14 -2.30
N LEU A 238 -10.12 -2.27 -1.65
CA LEU A 238 -8.73 -2.56 -1.28
C LEU A 238 -8.66 -3.76 -0.33
N ALA A 239 -9.56 -3.82 0.67
CA ALA A 239 -9.64 -4.93 1.60
C ALA A 239 -9.94 -6.26 0.91
N THR A 240 -10.93 -6.29 0.01
CA THR A 240 -11.25 -7.50 -0.75
C THR A 240 -10.08 -7.93 -1.63
N MET A 241 -9.40 -7.01 -2.32
CA MET A 241 -8.19 -7.32 -3.10
C MET A 241 -7.06 -7.93 -2.26
N LEU A 242 -6.94 -7.52 -0.99
CA LEU A 242 -6.00 -8.07 -0.02
C LEU A 242 -6.53 -9.33 0.68
N SER A 243 -7.71 -9.83 0.27
CA SER A 243 -8.36 -11.00 0.87
C SER A 243 -8.61 -10.83 2.39
N CYS A 244 -8.84 -9.59 2.81
CA CYS A 244 -9.09 -9.19 4.19
C CYS A 244 -10.53 -8.70 4.38
N LYS A 245 -11.00 -8.64 5.63
CA LYS A 245 -12.25 -7.99 6.04
C LYS A 245 -11.99 -6.61 6.62
N VAL A 246 -12.89 -5.65 6.44
CA VAL A 246 -12.82 -4.33 7.10
C VAL A 246 -14.13 -3.95 7.75
N TYR A 247 -14.05 -3.09 8.77
CA TYR A 247 -15.22 -2.52 9.41
C TYR A 247 -15.82 -1.41 8.53
N THR A 248 -17.04 -1.59 8.06
CA THR A 248 -17.67 -0.70 7.07
C THR A 248 -18.73 0.24 7.66
N ARG A 249 -19.09 0.11 8.94
CA ARG A 249 -20.21 0.86 9.54
C ARG A 249 -20.08 2.38 9.40
N CYS A 250 -18.84 2.89 9.44
CA CYS A 250 -18.56 4.33 9.34
C CYS A 250 -18.12 4.77 7.95
N GLN A 251 -18.01 3.86 6.98
CA GLN A 251 -17.69 4.18 5.59
C GLN A 251 -18.59 5.30 5.02
N PRO A 252 -19.93 5.27 5.22
CA PRO A 252 -20.82 6.32 4.70
C PRO A 252 -20.65 7.68 5.38
N LEU A 253 -19.88 7.77 6.47
CA LEU A 253 -19.71 8.99 7.26
C LEU A 253 -18.32 9.59 7.09
N ILE A 254 -17.33 8.75 6.76
CA ILE A 254 -15.93 9.13 6.61
C ILE A 254 -15.63 9.67 5.20
N MET A 255 -16.46 9.40 4.19
CA MET A 255 -16.30 10.01 2.84
C MET A 255 -14.90 9.80 2.20
N THR A 256 -14.06 8.91 2.76
CA THR A 256 -12.75 8.62 2.19
C THR A 256 -12.93 7.82 0.93
N ARG A 257 -12.52 8.42 -0.19
CA ARG A 257 -12.75 7.84 -1.51
C ARG A 257 -11.77 6.73 -1.85
N TYR A 258 -10.49 6.92 -1.53
CA TYR A 258 -9.44 5.98 -1.87
C TYR A 258 -8.46 5.82 -0.72
N HIS A 259 -8.00 4.59 -0.53
CA HIS A 259 -6.78 4.27 0.21
C HIS A 259 -5.74 3.76 -0.78
N LEU A 260 -4.46 3.94 -0.42
CA LEU A 260 -3.33 3.43 -1.17
C LEU A 260 -2.53 2.47 -0.29
N LEU A 261 -2.32 1.25 -0.78
CA LEU A 261 -1.31 0.33 -0.24
C LEU A 261 -0.20 0.17 -1.28
N SER A 262 1.07 0.27 -0.87
CA SER A 262 2.19 -0.04 -1.74
C SER A 262 3.24 -0.88 -1.03
N VAL A 263 3.65 -1.96 -1.67
CA VAL A 263 4.79 -2.79 -1.28
C VAL A 263 5.95 -2.59 -2.25
N SER A 264 7.18 -2.62 -1.75
CA SER A 264 8.37 -2.53 -2.59
C SER A 264 9.56 -3.29 -2.03
N ARG A 265 10.53 -3.57 -2.91
CA ARG A 265 11.79 -4.25 -2.63
C ARG A 265 12.93 -3.60 -3.41
N ALA A 266 14.16 -3.76 -2.92
CA ALA A 266 15.33 -3.12 -3.52
C ALA A 266 15.79 -3.81 -4.82
N ASP A 267 15.58 -5.12 -4.93
CA ASP A 267 16.03 -5.93 -6.04
C ASP A 267 15.04 -7.05 -6.40
N ARG A 268 15.29 -7.70 -7.54
CA ARG A 268 14.54 -8.85 -8.05
C ARG A 268 15.17 -10.17 -7.58
N SER A 269 15.69 -10.23 -6.35
CA SER A 269 16.32 -11.46 -5.84
C SER A 269 15.38 -12.66 -5.99
N SER A 270 15.95 -13.75 -6.53
CA SER A 270 15.24 -14.91 -7.08
C SER A 270 14.97 -16.01 -6.05
N LEU A 271 15.19 -15.77 -4.75
CA LEU A 271 14.92 -16.79 -3.73
C LEU A 271 13.41 -16.81 -3.39
N PRO A 272 12.68 -17.89 -3.73
CA PRO A 272 11.31 -18.08 -3.26
C PRO A 272 11.35 -18.22 -1.73
N MET A 273 10.41 -17.58 -1.02
CA MET A 273 10.33 -17.69 0.45
C MET A 273 10.10 -19.12 0.97
N ALA A 274 9.72 -20.06 0.10
CA ALA A 274 9.38 -21.43 0.43
C ALA A 274 10.57 -22.32 0.92
N LEU A 275 11.80 -21.78 1.02
CA LEU A 275 13.00 -22.56 1.34
C LEU A 275 13.87 -22.03 2.50
N GLU A 276 13.55 -20.89 3.13
CA GLU A 276 14.18 -20.63 4.45
C GLU A 276 13.34 -21.42 5.46
N GLY A 277 13.89 -22.54 5.96
CA GLY A 277 13.24 -23.48 6.86
C GLY A 277 12.68 -22.82 8.11
N ASP A 278 11.61 -23.41 8.62
CA ASP A 278 11.07 -23.18 9.97
C ASP A 278 12.02 -23.80 11.01
N ASP A 279 13.28 -23.38 11.01
CA ASP A 279 14.18 -23.65 12.12
C ASP A 279 14.09 -22.44 13.08
N ASP A 280 13.78 -22.79 14.34
CA ASP A 280 13.87 -22.03 15.59
C ASP A 280 12.57 -21.36 16.13
N ASP A 281 12.01 -22.10 17.10
CA ASP A 281 11.50 -21.68 18.43
C ASP A 281 10.24 -20.81 18.51
N ASP A 282 9.07 -21.43 18.34
CA ASP A 282 7.88 -21.08 19.13
C ASP A 282 7.76 -22.09 20.29
N ASP A 283 8.60 -21.92 21.33
CA ASP A 283 8.32 -22.41 22.68
C ASP A 283 7.17 -21.57 23.25
N ASP A 284 5.93 -21.87 22.84
CA ASP A 284 4.76 -21.51 23.62
C ASP A 284 4.57 -22.62 24.67
N ASP A 285 5.01 -22.33 25.91
CA ASP A 285 4.68 -23.07 27.13
C ASP A 285 3.16 -23.11 27.32
N ASP A 286 2.48 -24.10 26.75
CA ASP A 286 1.18 -24.57 27.22
C ASP A 286 1.39 -25.93 27.90
N ASP A 287 1.58 -25.86 29.22
CA ASP A 287 1.41 -26.98 30.15
C ASP A 287 -0.03 -27.51 30.03
N ASP A 288 -0.22 -28.65 29.34
CA ASP A 288 -1.28 -29.59 29.71
C ASP A 288 -0.85 -31.03 29.38
N ALA A 289 -0.83 -31.84 30.44
CA ALA A 289 -0.22 -33.15 30.51
C ALA A 289 -1.00 -34.26 29.79
N ASP A 290 -0.22 -35.16 29.16
CA ASP A 290 -0.38 -36.61 29.07
C ASP A 290 -1.76 -37.22 28.71
N ASN A 291 -1.85 -37.84 27.51
CA ASN A 291 -1.51 -39.26 27.29
C ASN A 291 -2.33 -39.87 26.13
N ASP A 292 -1.67 -40.29 25.04
CA ASP A 292 -1.47 -41.71 24.68
C ASP A 292 -1.00 -41.88 23.22
N LYS A 293 -0.04 -42.79 23.06
CA LYS A 293 0.60 -43.23 21.82
C LYS A 293 -0.33 -44.10 20.98
N ASP A 294 -0.31 -43.94 19.66
CA ASP A 294 0.08 -45.06 18.77
C ASP A 294 0.43 -44.64 17.34
N SER A 295 1.23 -45.48 16.69
CA SER A 295 2.00 -45.22 15.47
C SER A 295 1.24 -45.53 14.17
N ALA A 296 1.36 -44.70 13.11
CA ALA A 296 1.32 -45.13 11.70
C ALA A 296 1.72 -44.00 10.70
N GLU A 297 2.40 -44.41 9.63
CA GLU A 297 2.93 -43.68 8.46
C GLU A 297 1.91 -42.91 7.58
N PRO A 298 2.36 -42.04 6.65
CA PRO A 298 1.61 -40.87 6.20
C PRO A 298 0.61 -41.19 5.09
N THR A 299 -0.63 -40.71 5.25
CA THR A 299 -1.62 -40.68 4.18
C THR A 299 -1.98 -39.22 3.87
N LEU A 300 -1.81 -38.84 2.61
CA LEU A 300 -2.29 -37.60 2.02
C LEU A 300 -3.80 -37.41 2.27
N THR A 301 -4.14 -36.54 3.22
CA THR A 301 -5.52 -36.06 3.38
C THR A 301 -5.50 -34.57 3.66
N THR A 302 -6.01 -33.84 2.67
CA THR A 302 -6.56 -32.48 2.71
C THR A 302 -7.08 -32.14 4.11
N THR A 303 -6.30 -31.40 4.88
CA THR A 303 -6.71 -30.91 6.19
C THR A 303 -7.37 -29.55 5.95
N ASP A 304 -8.70 -29.55 5.93
CA ASP A 304 -9.50 -28.35 6.12
C ASP A 304 -9.07 -27.72 7.45
N LEU A 305 -8.19 -26.73 7.38
CA LEU A 305 -7.87 -25.87 8.50
C LEU A 305 -9.17 -25.15 8.89
N HIS A 306 -9.63 -25.37 10.12
CA HIS A 306 -10.66 -24.56 10.75
C HIS A 306 -10.16 -23.11 10.83
N ILE A 307 -10.35 -22.35 9.76
CA ILE A 307 -10.17 -20.90 9.75
C ILE A 307 -11.22 -20.34 10.72
N PRO A 308 -10.81 -19.64 11.80
CA PRO A 308 -11.76 -19.03 12.73
C PRO A 308 -12.76 -18.18 11.95
N LYS A 309 -14.05 -18.29 12.26
CA LYS A 309 -15.09 -17.41 11.69
C LYS A 309 -14.67 -15.96 11.95
N GLY A 310 -14.26 -15.24 10.90
CA GLY A 310 -13.75 -13.87 10.98
C GLY A 310 -12.29 -13.68 10.56
N ALA A 311 -11.51 -14.74 10.36
CA ALA A 311 -10.11 -14.63 9.95
C ALA A 311 -9.96 -14.26 8.45
N ASN A 312 -8.94 -13.45 8.16
CA ASN A 312 -8.56 -13.07 6.79
C ASN A 312 -8.09 -14.30 6.01
N LEU A 313 -8.33 -14.29 4.70
CA LEU A 313 -7.89 -15.36 3.80
C LEU A 313 -6.44 -15.13 3.36
N PRO A 314 -5.71 -16.18 2.94
CA PRO A 314 -4.34 -16.04 2.46
C PRO A 314 -4.21 -15.06 1.31
N CYS A 315 -3.19 -14.20 1.36
CA CYS A 315 -2.93 -13.19 0.33
C CYS A 315 -1.57 -13.43 -0.34
N GLU A 316 -1.59 -14.03 -1.53
CA GLU A 316 -0.38 -14.36 -2.30
C GLU A 316 0.47 -13.15 -2.72
N LEU A 317 -0.07 -11.93 -2.61
CA LEU A 317 0.71 -10.71 -2.75
C LEU A 317 1.98 -10.76 -1.87
N PHE A 318 1.87 -11.22 -0.62
CA PHE A 318 2.97 -11.25 0.33
C PHE A 318 3.78 -12.54 0.28
N ALA A 319 3.20 -13.65 -0.18
CA ALA A 319 3.88 -14.95 -0.25
C ALA A 319 4.86 -15.05 -1.43
N ARG A 320 4.50 -14.47 -2.59
CA ARG A 320 5.21 -14.70 -3.84
C ARG A 320 6.51 -13.91 -3.98
N ARG A 321 6.70 -12.85 -3.21
CA ARG A 321 7.82 -11.91 -3.32
C ARG A 321 8.26 -11.44 -1.94
N ARG A 322 9.57 -11.32 -1.75
CA ARG A 322 10.16 -10.78 -0.52
C ARG A 322 10.12 -9.26 -0.54
N TRP A 323 8.97 -8.70 -0.19
CA TRP A 323 8.82 -7.27 0.02
C TRP A 323 9.61 -6.83 1.25
N THR A 324 10.18 -5.63 1.20
CA THR A 324 10.97 -5.07 2.31
C THR A 324 10.49 -3.70 2.76
N ALA A 325 9.57 -3.09 2.01
CA ALA A 325 9.00 -1.80 2.36
C ALA A 325 7.48 -1.80 2.14
N LEU A 326 6.76 -1.17 3.06
CA LEU A 326 5.31 -1.00 3.03
C LEU A 326 4.97 0.50 3.17
N LEU A 327 4.05 0.97 2.34
CA LEU A 327 3.39 2.27 2.48
C LEU A 327 1.89 2.03 2.58
N ALA A 328 1.28 2.53 3.64
CA ALA A 328 -0.16 2.57 3.83
C ALA A 328 -0.59 4.04 3.91
N ASN A 329 -1.48 4.45 3.02
CA ASN A 329 -2.06 5.78 2.99
C ASN A 329 -3.58 5.66 3.05
N GLU A 330 -4.15 6.00 4.21
CA GLU A 330 -5.58 5.92 4.52
C GLU A 330 -6.33 7.20 4.13
N GLY A 331 -5.69 8.10 3.39
CA GLY A 331 -6.31 9.35 2.99
C GLY A 331 -6.63 10.22 4.19
N SER A 332 -7.84 10.77 4.24
CA SER A 332 -8.21 11.82 5.19
C SER A 332 -9.41 11.45 6.02
N SER A 333 -9.28 11.54 7.34
CA SER A 333 -10.37 11.27 8.27
C SER A 333 -11.06 12.54 8.78
N VAL A 334 -10.72 13.74 8.28
CA VAL A 334 -11.30 15.04 8.69
C VAL A 334 -12.83 15.08 8.73
N SER A 335 -13.49 14.38 7.81
CA SER A 335 -14.96 14.23 7.74
C SER A 335 -15.58 13.60 8.99
N ILE A 336 -14.86 12.71 9.68
CA ILE A 336 -15.40 12.00 10.85
C ILE A 336 -15.82 12.97 11.96
N TYR A 337 -15.08 14.07 12.09
CA TYR A 337 -15.31 15.14 13.05
C TYR A 337 -16.55 16.00 12.70
N LYS A 338 -17.09 15.88 11.48
CA LYS A 338 -18.34 16.54 11.07
C LYS A 338 -19.58 15.69 11.35
N THR A 339 -19.40 14.46 11.84
CA THR A 339 -20.48 13.46 11.93
C THR A 339 -20.58 12.90 13.34
N ASN A 340 -21.66 12.14 13.60
CA ASN A 340 -21.79 11.35 14.83
C ASN A 340 -20.95 10.06 14.83
N ALA A 341 -20.06 9.87 13.84
CA ALA A 341 -19.18 8.71 13.75
C ALA A 341 -17.93 8.82 14.64
N TYR A 342 -17.73 9.95 15.33
CA TYR A 342 -16.59 10.14 16.21
C TYR A 342 -16.50 9.01 17.26
N GLY A 343 -15.30 8.43 17.41
CA GLY A 343 -15.04 7.31 18.32
C GLY A 343 -15.36 5.92 17.76
N HIS A 344 -15.98 5.82 16.59
CA HIS A 344 -16.13 4.54 15.90
C HIS A 344 -14.88 4.18 15.08
N THR A 345 -14.59 2.89 14.92
CA THR A 345 -13.46 2.42 14.11
C THR A 345 -13.66 2.78 12.63
N PRO A 346 -12.70 3.46 11.98
CA PRO A 346 -12.78 3.74 10.56
C PRO A 346 -12.48 2.49 9.71
N PRO A 347 -12.93 2.45 8.43
CA PRO A 347 -12.61 1.37 7.52
C PRO A 347 -11.12 1.39 7.20
N SER A 348 -10.37 0.45 7.79
CA SER A 348 -8.91 0.38 7.66
C SER A 348 -8.46 -0.99 7.16
N PRO A 349 -8.23 -1.13 5.84
CA PRO A 349 -7.62 -2.34 5.28
C PRO A 349 -6.24 -2.62 5.86
N PHE A 350 -5.53 -1.56 6.27
CA PHE A 350 -4.21 -1.70 6.87
C PHE A 350 -4.29 -2.27 8.30
N LEU A 351 -5.21 -1.81 9.14
CA LEU A 351 -5.43 -2.42 10.46
C LEU A 351 -5.76 -3.91 10.32
N SER A 352 -6.66 -4.25 9.40
CA SER A 352 -7.00 -5.64 9.11
C SER A 352 -5.81 -6.47 8.62
N LEU A 353 -4.89 -5.85 7.87
CA LEU A 353 -3.66 -6.49 7.42
C LEU A 353 -2.70 -6.76 8.61
N LEU A 354 -2.58 -5.81 9.55
CA LEU A 354 -1.77 -5.98 10.76
C LEU A 354 -2.34 -7.07 11.69
N ASP A 355 -3.66 -7.19 11.74
CA ASP A 355 -4.37 -8.22 12.51
C ASP A 355 -4.51 -9.56 11.74
N SER A 356 -3.91 -9.66 10.55
CA SER A 356 -3.98 -10.88 9.74
C SER A 356 -3.27 -12.05 10.42
N HIS A 357 -3.91 -13.22 10.32
CA HIS A 357 -3.37 -14.50 10.75
C HIS A 357 -2.75 -15.29 9.58
N ASP A 358 -2.76 -14.72 8.38
CA ASP A 358 -2.10 -15.31 7.22
C ASP A 358 -0.58 -15.42 7.46
N PRO A 359 0.00 -16.64 7.45
CA PRO A 359 1.42 -16.85 7.73
C PRO A 359 2.34 -16.05 6.81
N ALA A 360 2.00 -15.92 5.53
CA ALA A 360 2.82 -15.19 4.56
C ALA A 360 2.83 -13.68 4.87
N THR A 361 1.66 -13.09 5.14
CA THR A 361 1.53 -11.71 5.58
C THR A 361 2.28 -11.46 6.89
N ARG A 362 2.11 -12.32 7.90
CA ARG A 362 2.81 -12.20 9.19
C ARG A 362 4.32 -12.29 9.03
N ARG A 363 4.81 -13.25 8.23
CA ARG A 363 6.23 -13.39 7.94
C ARG A 363 6.80 -12.15 7.27
N PHE A 364 6.10 -11.58 6.29
CA PHE A 364 6.49 -10.32 5.67
C PHE A 364 6.59 -9.20 6.71
N LEU A 365 5.53 -8.96 7.48
CA LEU A 365 5.46 -7.85 8.43
C LEU A 365 6.47 -8.00 9.58
N ARG A 366 6.70 -9.21 10.10
CA ARG A 366 7.60 -9.46 11.23
C ARG A 366 9.07 -9.59 10.80
N ARG A 367 9.36 -10.39 9.77
CA ARG A 367 10.73 -10.83 9.44
C ARG A 367 11.36 -10.07 8.28
N HIS A 368 10.59 -9.39 7.44
CA HIS A 368 11.11 -8.79 6.19
C HIS A 368 10.87 -7.28 6.07
N LEU A 369 9.91 -6.72 6.81
CA LEU A 369 9.62 -5.29 6.77
C LEU A 369 10.80 -4.48 7.35
N HIS A 370 11.45 -3.73 6.47
CA HIS A 370 12.58 -2.85 6.80
C HIS A 370 12.19 -1.37 6.85
N ARG A 371 11.27 -0.96 5.98
CA ARG A 371 10.77 0.43 5.90
C ARG A 371 9.27 0.46 5.93
N PHE A 372 8.71 1.29 6.80
CA PHE A 372 7.27 1.48 6.87
C PHE A 372 6.92 2.97 6.76
N ALA A 373 5.95 3.29 5.92
CA ALA A 373 5.38 4.63 5.79
C ALA A 373 3.87 4.57 6.05
N TYR A 374 3.41 5.33 7.03
CA TYR A 374 1.99 5.50 7.35
C TYR A 374 1.56 6.93 7.09
N VAL A 375 0.51 7.09 6.29
CA VAL A 375 -0.09 8.39 5.97
C VAL A 375 -1.59 8.31 6.29
N ALA A 376 -2.06 9.15 7.19
CA ALA A 376 -3.48 9.27 7.48
C ALA A 376 -3.72 10.70 7.97
N ILE A 377 -4.46 11.51 7.22
CA ILE A 377 -4.62 12.94 7.50
C ILE A 377 -5.72 13.16 8.53
N MET A 378 -5.35 13.76 9.67
CA MET A 378 -6.18 13.93 10.86
C MET A 378 -6.89 12.63 11.28
N PRO A 379 -6.14 11.55 11.59
CA PRO A 379 -6.77 10.34 12.10
C PRO A 379 -7.22 10.59 13.54
N MET A 380 -8.25 9.86 14.00
CA MET A 380 -8.54 9.84 15.44
C MET A 380 -7.38 9.19 16.20
N ALA A 381 -7.01 9.71 17.36
CA ALA A 381 -5.93 9.16 18.17
C ALA A 381 -6.22 7.71 18.60
N THR A 382 -7.50 7.35 18.78
CA THR A 382 -7.93 5.97 19.08
C THR A 382 -7.60 5.01 17.94
N HIS A 383 -7.90 5.39 16.69
CA HIS A 383 -7.56 4.58 15.52
C HIS A 383 -6.04 4.46 15.34
N PHE A 384 -5.33 5.58 15.47
CA PHE A 384 -3.87 5.60 15.40
C PHE A 384 -3.23 4.69 16.48
N PHE A 385 -3.76 4.73 17.70
CA PHE A 385 -3.33 3.86 18.78
C PHE A 385 -3.53 2.38 18.42
N SER A 386 -4.67 2.00 17.86
CA SER A 386 -4.92 0.63 17.39
C SER A 386 -3.89 0.18 16.34
N ILE A 387 -3.57 1.04 15.37
CA ILE A 387 -2.53 0.77 14.37
C ILE A 387 -1.17 0.56 15.03
N LEU A 388 -0.76 1.49 15.91
CA LEU A 388 0.55 1.42 16.55
C LEU A 388 0.66 0.20 17.48
N ALA A 389 -0.40 -0.13 18.21
CA ALA A 389 -0.46 -1.29 19.09
C ALA A 389 -0.45 -2.62 18.30
N ALA A 390 -1.12 -2.68 17.15
CA ALA A 390 -1.06 -3.84 16.26
C ALA A 390 0.36 -4.02 15.68
N LEU A 391 1.01 -2.94 15.25
CA LEU A 391 2.39 -2.98 14.77
C LEU A 391 3.37 -3.38 15.88
N ALA A 392 3.18 -2.88 17.10
CA ALA A 392 3.96 -3.26 18.28
C ALA A 392 3.82 -4.75 18.62
N ARG A 393 2.60 -5.31 18.59
CA ARG A 393 2.35 -6.76 18.79
C ARG A 393 3.02 -7.64 17.74
N LEU A 394 3.17 -7.13 16.51
CA LEU A 394 3.94 -7.83 15.49
C LEU A 394 5.44 -7.82 15.81
N ALA A 395 5.94 -6.82 16.53
CA ALA A 395 7.35 -6.66 16.91
C ALA A 395 8.29 -6.85 15.71
N PRO A 396 8.21 -5.99 14.66
CA PRO A 396 8.96 -6.19 13.43
C PRO A 396 10.47 -6.03 13.66
N HIS A 397 11.18 -7.16 13.76
CA HIS A 397 12.59 -7.22 14.14
C HIS A 397 13.56 -6.50 13.20
N ARG A 398 13.12 -6.18 11.98
CA ARG A 398 13.94 -5.55 10.94
C ARG A 398 13.53 -4.13 10.59
N LEU A 399 12.48 -3.59 11.22
CA LEU A 399 11.95 -2.27 10.92
C LEU A 399 12.97 -1.20 11.35
N ALA A 400 13.72 -0.69 10.40
CA ALA A 400 14.79 0.29 10.61
C ALA A 400 14.33 1.72 10.33
N GLU A 401 13.37 1.91 9.42
CA GLU A 401 12.89 3.22 8.99
C GLU A 401 11.37 3.31 9.12
N LEU A 402 10.91 4.33 9.86
CA LEU A 402 9.49 4.63 10.06
C LEU A 402 9.20 6.05 9.60
N PHE A 403 8.24 6.19 8.68
CA PHE A 403 7.71 7.47 8.23
C PHE A 403 6.25 7.61 8.68
N ILE A 404 5.88 8.74 9.28
CA ILE A 404 4.51 9.03 9.70
C ILE A 404 4.10 10.41 9.23
N GLN A 405 2.92 10.54 8.64
CA GLN A 405 2.31 11.82 8.28
C GLN A 405 0.86 11.83 8.74
N ILE A 406 0.55 12.71 9.69
CA ILE A 406 -0.81 12.91 10.21
C ILE A 406 -1.42 14.25 9.80
N MET A 407 -0.60 15.17 9.31
CA MET A 407 -1.00 16.51 8.90
C MET A 407 -1.11 16.61 7.38
N PRO A 408 -2.07 17.41 6.86
CA PRO A 408 -2.12 17.70 5.43
C PRO A 408 -0.88 18.50 5.03
N ARG A 409 -0.26 18.13 3.90
CA ARG A 409 0.77 18.97 3.28
C ARG A 409 0.13 20.30 2.90
N SER A 410 0.88 21.40 3.01
CA SER A 410 0.45 22.77 2.67
C SER A 410 -0.66 23.39 3.51
N VAL A 411 -1.05 22.77 4.63
CA VAL A 411 -2.01 23.35 5.58
C VAL A 411 -1.31 23.59 6.91
N ASP A 412 -1.20 24.85 7.32
CA ASP A 412 -0.74 25.23 8.64
C ASP A 412 -1.96 25.36 9.58
N LEU A 413 -2.12 24.39 10.48
CA LEU A 413 -3.22 24.40 11.45
C LEU A 413 -3.13 25.58 12.42
N ASP A 414 -1.92 26.01 12.80
CA ASP A 414 -1.76 27.14 13.69
C ASP A 414 -2.14 28.44 12.97
N HIS A 415 -1.85 28.53 11.67
CA HIS A 415 -2.38 29.62 10.85
C HIS A 415 -3.91 29.63 10.83
N ILE A 416 -4.56 28.49 10.61
CA ILE A 416 -6.03 28.37 10.65
C ILE A 416 -6.59 28.75 12.05
N ARG A 417 -5.89 28.36 13.12
CA ARG A 417 -6.31 28.61 14.51
C ARG A 417 -6.25 30.08 14.91
N TYR A 418 -5.26 30.83 14.43
CA TYR A 418 -4.99 32.21 14.87
C TYR A 418 -5.30 33.28 13.81
N HIS A 419 -5.42 32.91 12.54
CA HIS A 419 -5.67 33.81 11.41
C HIS A 419 -6.83 33.28 10.54
N LEU A 420 -8.06 33.48 11.01
CA LEU A 420 -9.25 33.33 10.17
C LEU A 420 -9.36 34.54 9.25
N ASP A 421 -8.75 34.47 8.05
CA ASP A 421 -9.21 35.30 6.95
C ASP A 421 -10.49 34.63 6.40
N PRO A 422 -11.68 35.27 6.47
CA PRO A 422 -12.94 34.68 6.00
C PRO A 422 -12.94 34.33 4.51
N ASP A 423 -11.97 34.85 3.73
CA ASP A 423 -11.80 34.55 2.30
C ASP A 423 -10.80 33.41 2.03
N ASP A 424 -10.10 32.86 3.05
CA ASP A 424 -9.15 31.76 2.86
C ASP A 424 -9.89 30.40 2.80
N THR A 425 -10.23 30.03 1.56
CA THR A 425 -11.01 28.88 1.08
C THR A 425 -10.55 27.47 1.52
N ASN A 426 -10.30 27.20 2.80
CA ASN A 426 -10.14 25.84 3.29
C ASN A 426 -11.50 25.19 3.61
N ILE A 427 -12.34 25.04 2.58
CA ILE A 427 -13.67 24.38 2.60
C ILE A 427 -13.62 23.02 3.33
N ARG A 428 -12.46 22.36 3.26
CA ARG A 428 -12.19 21.09 3.92
C ARG A 428 -12.43 21.13 5.44
N PHE A 429 -12.08 22.21 6.12
CA PHE A 429 -12.20 22.36 7.57
C PHE A 429 -13.43 23.17 8.01
N GLU A 430 -14.27 23.60 7.07
CA GLU A 430 -15.49 24.34 7.37
C GLU A 430 -16.43 23.52 8.28
N GLY A 431 -16.94 24.17 9.33
CA GLY A 431 -17.86 23.57 10.30
C GLY A 431 -17.20 22.69 11.38
N LEU A 432 -15.86 22.66 11.45
CA LEU A 432 -15.13 21.91 12.47
C LEU A 432 -14.70 22.78 13.65
N ASP A 433 -14.69 22.18 14.84
CA ASP A 433 -13.94 22.74 15.96
C ASP A 433 -12.45 22.42 15.76
N ILE A 434 -11.67 23.45 15.46
CA ILE A 434 -10.22 23.34 15.29
C ILE A 434 -9.54 22.85 16.57
N GLN A 435 -10.13 23.12 17.74
CA GLN A 435 -9.59 22.67 19.02
C GLN A 435 -9.62 21.14 19.15
N ASP A 436 -10.64 20.47 18.62
CA ASP A 436 -10.73 19.00 18.61
C ASP A 436 -9.63 18.39 17.74
N LEU A 437 -9.38 18.96 16.56
CA LEU A 437 -8.31 18.50 15.66
C LEU A 437 -6.92 18.67 16.29
N VAL A 438 -6.69 19.79 16.99
CA VAL A 438 -5.45 20.04 17.73
C VAL A 438 -5.28 19.03 18.87
N LEU A 439 -6.36 18.73 19.62
CA LEU A 439 -6.31 17.74 20.71
C LEU A 439 -5.95 16.34 20.20
N GLU A 440 -6.53 15.93 19.07
CA GLU A 440 -6.26 14.63 18.46
C GLU A 440 -4.83 14.53 17.94
N ARG A 441 -4.36 15.58 17.27
CA ARG A 441 -2.96 15.70 16.84
C ARG A 441 -2.00 15.58 18.02
N ASP A 442 -2.23 16.34 19.09
CA ASP A 442 -1.36 16.36 20.27
C ASP A 442 -1.39 14.99 20.99
N ALA A 443 -2.55 14.33 21.03
CA ALA A 443 -2.68 12.97 21.55
C ALA A 443 -1.85 11.96 20.73
N ILE A 444 -1.88 12.05 19.40
CA ILE A 444 -1.09 11.17 18.52
C ILE A 444 0.41 11.40 18.73
N TYR A 445 0.88 12.65 18.75
CA TYR A 445 2.28 12.93 19.05
C TYR A 445 2.66 12.42 20.45
N GLY A 446 1.78 12.60 21.44
CA GLY A 446 1.98 12.06 22.79
C GLY A 446 2.16 10.54 22.81
N ILE A 447 1.34 9.80 22.05
CA ILE A 447 1.45 8.34 21.89
C ILE A 447 2.80 7.99 21.25
N LEU A 448 3.13 8.60 20.10
CA LEU A 448 4.37 8.34 19.37
C LEU A 448 5.62 8.59 20.21
N PHE A 449 5.65 9.70 20.94
CA PHE A 449 6.80 10.08 21.74
C PHE A 449 7.05 9.12 22.90
N ARG A 450 6.00 8.63 23.54
CA ARG A 450 6.10 7.64 24.62
C ARG A 450 6.53 6.26 24.11
N SER A 451 6.18 5.91 22.87
CA SER A 451 6.56 4.61 22.29
C SER A 451 8.00 4.60 21.77
N ILE A 452 8.47 5.69 21.15
CA ILE A 452 9.73 5.69 20.38
C ILE A 452 10.87 6.44 21.10
N PHE A 453 10.55 7.52 21.82
CA PHE A 453 11.57 8.47 22.29
C PHE A 453 11.73 8.54 23.82
N LEU A 454 10.68 8.38 24.62
CA LEU A 454 10.69 8.71 26.05
C LEU A 454 10.40 7.49 26.95
N PRO A 455 11.32 7.06 27.85
CA PRO A 455 12.71 7.53 28.07
C PRO A 455 13.73 7.00 27.03
N GLY A 456 13.25 6.15 26.13
CA GLY A 456 13.94 5.54 25.00
C GLY A 456 12.92 4.72 24.21
N PRO A 457 13.32 4.06 23.11
CA PRO A 457 12.40 3.19 22.38
C PRO A 457 11.99 2.02 23.27
N GLN A 458 10.70 1.69 23.28
CA GLN A 458 10.22 0.42 23.86
C GLN A 458 10.85 -0.77 23.11
N PRO A 459 10.90 -1.98 23.71
CA PRO A 459 11.59 -3.14 23.12
C PRO A 459 11.16 -3.44 21.68
N GLU A 460 9.87 -3.32 21.38
CA GLU A 460 9.32 -3.55 20.04
C GLU A 460 9.82 -2.53 18.98
N TRP A 461 10.31 -1.36 19.41
CA TRP A 461 10.88 -0.31 18.56
C TRP A 461 12.42 -0.28 18.63
N GLU A 462 13.06 -1.24 19.33
CA GLU A 462 14.52 -1.32 19.41
C GLU A 462 15.20 -1.41 18.03
N PRO A 463 14.66 -2.10 17.00
CA PRO A 463 15.27 -2.13 15.67
C PRO A 463 15.26 -0.78 14.94
N LEU A 464 14.43 0.17 15.38
CA LEU A 464 14.26 1.44 14.69
C LEU A 464 15.55 2.27 14.75
N ARG A 465 15.90 2.86 13.60
CA ARG A 465 17.10 3.69 13.39
C ARG A 465 16.78 5.08 12.89
N VAL A 466 15.74 5.19 12.07
CA VAL A 466 15.31 6.43 11.44
C VAL A 466 13.83 6.60 11.68
N PHE A 467 13.45 7.76 12.20
CA PHE A 467 12.07 8.21 12.24
C PHE A 467 11.95 9.49 11.41
N GLU A 468 11.03 9.49 10.45
CA GLU A 468 10.68 10.64 9.64
C GLU A 468 9.22 11.04 9.89
N THR A 469 8.97 12.33 10.04
CA THR A 469 7.62 12.89 10.04
C THR A 469 7.39 13.70 8.77
N GLY A 470 6.26 13.44 8.10
CA GLY A 470 5.78 14.24 6.97
C GLY A 470 5.19 15.59 7.38
N ASP A 471 5.06 15.84 8.69
CA ASP A 471 4.34 16.98 9.24
C ASP A 471 5.24 18.18 9.49
N ALA A 472 6.56 18.01 9.45
CA ALA A 472 7.50 19.05 9.89
C ALA A 472 7.38 20.39 9.14
N ASP A 473 6.89 20.37 7.90
CA ASP A 473 6.64 21.59 7.12
C ASP A 473 5.24 22.18 7.37
N ALA A 474 4.26 21.35 7.71
CA ALA A 474 2.89 21.75 7.99
C ALA A 474 2.69 22.20 9.45
N ASP A 475 3.42 21.61 10.39
CA ASP A 475 3.32 21.84 11.82
C ASP A 475 4.67 22.21 12.42
N THR A 476 5.02 23.48 12.27
CA THR A 476 6.33 23.97 12.67
C THR A 476 6.50 24.03 14.20
N VAL A 477 5.40 24.23 14.93
CA VAL A 477 5.38 24.32 16.39
C VAL A 477 5.53 22.93 17.01
N ALA A 478 4.69 21.97 16.62
CA ALA A 478 4.79 20.60 17.13
C ALA A 478 6.15 19.98 16.79
N TRP A 479 6.71 20.28 15.60
CA TRP A 479 8.07 19.87 15.26
C TRP A 479 9.13 20.50 16.18
N ALA A 480 9.02 21.79 16.50
CA ALA A 480 9.98 22.44 17.40
C ALA A 480 9.91 21.87 18.82
N GLU A 481 8.70 21.56 19.31
CA GLU A 481 8.49 20.91 20.62
C GLU A 481 9.02 19.48 20.63
N SER A 482 8.77 18.73 19.57
CA SER A 482 9.32 17.40 19.31
C SER A 482 10.84 17.38 19.42
N VAL A 483 11.52 18.32 18.75
CA VAL A 483 12.99 18.46 18.82
C VAL A 483 13.47 18.77 20.23
N LYS A 484 12.78 19.64 20.97
CA LYS A 484 13.11 19.95 22.37
C LYS A 484 12.95 18.72 23.26
N ALA A 485 11.86 17.97 23.11
CA ALA A 485 11.59 16.77 23.88
C ALA A 485 12.64 15.67 23.63
N VAL A 486 13.00 15.41 22.37
CA VAL A 486 14.06 14.44 22.02
C VAL A 486 15.41 14.88 22.58
N ARG A 487 15.79 16.15 22.44
CA ARG A 487 17.06 16.67 22.99
C ARG A 487 17.13 16.64 24.52
N ALA A 488 16.00 16.85 25.19
CA ALA A 488 15.90 16.78 26.65
C ALA A 488 15.85 15.33 27.16
N SER A 489 15.48 14.37 26.31
CA SER A 489 15.42 12.96 26.66
C SER A 489 16.82 12.35 26.79
N THR A 490 16.92 11.28 27.57
CA THR A 490 18.12 10.42 27.64
C THR A 490 18.24 9.48 26.45
N SER A 491 17.34 9.62 25.47
CA SER A 491 17.31 8.77 24.28
C SER A 491 18.50 9.11 23.37
N CYS A 492 19.02 8.10 22.65
CA CYS A 492 20.18 8.29 21.77
C CYS A 492 19.74 8.75 20.37
N TRP A 493 18.77 9.65 20.29
CA TRP A 493 18.25 10.18 19.04
C TRP A 493 18.76 11.59 18.79
N ASP A 494 19.21 11.85 17.56
CA ASP A 494 19.69 13.14 17.10
C ASP A 494 18.85 13.64 15.92
N VAL A 495 18.83 14.96 15.73
CA VAL A 495 18.13 15.60 14.61
C VAL A 495 19.08 15.64 13.41
N ALA A 496 18.82 14.83 12.39
CA ALA A 496 19.65 14.82 11.19
C ALA A 496 19.28 15.97 10.24
N GLU A 497 17.98 16.15 10.00
CA GLU A 497 17.42 17.23 9.19
C GLU A 497 15.98 17.53 9.66
N ARG A 498 15.36 18.55 9.06
CA ARG A 498 13.97 18.90 9.38
C ARG A 498 13.05 17.70 9.10
N GLY A 499 12.25 17.33 10.10
CA GLY A 499 11.35 16.18 10.03
C GLY A 499 12.02 14.81 10.17
N ARG A 500 13.31 14.74 10.52
CA ARG A 500 14.05 13.47 10.59
C ARG A 500 14.89 13.33 11.85
N PHE A 501 14.60 12.28 12.62
CA PHE A 501 15.43 11.82 13.73
C PHE A 501 16.22 10.56 13.32
N VAL A 502 17.47 10.49 13.75
CA VAL A 502 18.36 9.34 13.53
C VAL A 502 18.96 8.91 14.87
N ARG A 503 19.00 7.61 15.10
CA ARG A 503 19.53 7.03 16.33
C ARG A 503 21.06 6.88 16.27
N ASP A 504 21.75 7.46 17.24
CA ASP A 504 23.18 7.31 17.48
C ASP A 504 23.47 6.02 18.27
N LEU A 505 23.72 4.95 17.53
CA LEU A 505 24.06 3.64 18.10
C LEU A 505 25.40 3.65 18.84
N ALA A 506 26.36 4.48 18.42
CA ALA A 506 27.67 4.54 19.06
C ALA A 506 27.57 5.13 20.47
N ARG A 507 26.78 6.20 20.63
CA ARG A 507 26.46 6.78 21.93
C ARG A 507 25.67 5.83 22.81
N GLU A 508 24.75 5.07 22.23
CA GLU A 508 23.99 4.06 22.97
C GLU A 508 24.88 2.91 23.47
N GLU A 509 25.72 2.34 22.61
CA GLU A 509 26.67 1.30 22.99
C GLU A 509 27.65 1.80 24.06
N ALA A 510 28.15 3.02 23.93
CA ALA A 510 29.02 3.63 24.93
C ALA A 510 28.31 3.79 26.28
N ARG A 511 27.00 4.11 26.27
CA ARG A 511 26.17 4.18 27.49
C ARG A 511 25.98 2.80 28.11
N ARG A 512 25.59 1.79 27.32
CA ARG A 512 25.43 0.40 27.78
C ARG A 512 26.73 -0.12 28.41
N ARG A 513 27.90 0.19 27.83
CA ARG A 513 29.22 -0.18 28.40
C ARG A 513 29.53 0.51 29.72
N ARG A 514 29.08 1.76 29.92
CA ARG A 514 29.26 2.49 31.18
C ARG A 514 28.37 1.92 32.28
N GLU A 515 27.10 1.66 31.96
CA GLU A 515 26.13 1.05 32.87
C GLU A 515 26.60 -0.33 33.35
N THR A 516 27.07 -1.19 32.44
CA THR A 516 27.62 -2.52 32.81
C THR A 516 28.94 -2.45 33.57
N SER A 517 29.73 -1.37 33.40
CA SER A 517 30.97 -1.16 34.18
C SER A 517 30.73 -0.59 35.58
N SER A 518 29.53 -0.05 35.85
CA SER A 518 29.17 0.57 37.12
C SER A 518 28.46 -0.36 38.12
N ASP A 519 28.34 -1.65 37.81
CA ASP A 519 27.91 -2.68 38.77
C ASP A 519 29.13 -3.33 39.45
N PRO A 520 29.61 -2.83 40.60
CA PRO A 520 30.58 -3.56 41.40
C PRO A 520 29.88 -4.68 42.16
N VAL A 521 30.47 -5.87 42.05
CA VAL A 521 30.30 -7.05 42.90
C VAL A 521 30.03 -6.66 44.37
N MET A 522 28.76 -6.66 44.77
CA MET A 522 28.31 -6.72 46.17
C MET A 522 27.94 -8.18 46.49
N SER A 523 28.93 -9.06 46.45
CA SER A 523 28.86 -10.34 47.15
C SER A 523 30.27 -10.88 47.38
N SER A 524 30.79 -10.66 48.60
CA SER A 524 31.58 -11.63 49.37
C SER A 524 32.33 -10.90 50.48
N SER A 525 31.68 -10.75 51.64
CA SER A 525 32.35 -10.80 52.94
C SER A 525 31.30 -10.86 54.04
N CYS A 526 30.89 -12.08 54.39
CA CYS A 526 30.48 -12.38 55.76
C CYS A 526 30.66 -13.88 56.02
N ALA A 527 31.90 -14.28 56.31
CA ALA A 527 32.22 -15.56 56.92
C ALA A 527 33.51 -15.44 57.73
N THR A 528 33.43 -14.92 58.97
CA THR A 528 34.19 -15.39 60.16
C THR A 528 33.85 -14.53 61.39
N LEU A 529 33.03 -15.07 62.29
CA LEU A 529 33.40 -15.48 63.66
C LEU A 529 32.15 -15.96 64.42
#